data_AF-A0AB94IWF7-F1
#
_entry.id   AF-A0AB94IWF7-F1
#
_cell.length_a   1.000
_cell.length_b   1.000
_cell.length_c   1.000
_cell.angle_alpha   90.00
_cell.angle_beta   90.00
_cell.angle_gamma   90.00
#
_symmetry.space_group_name_H-M   'P 1'
#
loop_
_entity.id
_entity.type
_entity.pdbx_description
1 polymer ?
#
loop_
_entity_poly.entity_id
_entity_poly.type
_entity_poly.pdbx_seq_one_letter_code
_entity_poly.pdbx_strand_id
1 'polypeptide(L)'
;MDDKGEIVSSHDVDDNLSLQIWTKGHTPRLVIFNKAKNSKKLIRLGWVEKRDRKLAVSGKKRGESVNYTIQDFEPTLQRILTEYAVYANFRIKLWRFAVELEKIVNAPEIVTDSGEMNLLTEDKRSSFWIADCTGPDRKAGFFRPFFPVSGAEADAVAGDRLRIAEGNRGVEALLKTGVLRDLAKANPKRWHNPVRVVAAAMLLGFSYCEEDGSDFSDELWGAGAEGGGEDAAAAALTGTVKFTLRDPRLLGLGRKLVAFVRHFDAVPQVEVSNSVDSDKELQEQGFGRTRRLEFGAGTIGDVPYKVTFFEHEDGRIALGCKPEAATQRHKGELVLTLPGDVYRTALKQDTMGGPEDDFYTTTQLAWACQFKEWLDNITPYISNFAGLM
;
A
#
# COMPACT_ATOMS: atom_id res chain seq x y z
N MET A 1 -36.13 3.93 -6.24
CA MET A 1 -34.90 3.10 -6.28
C MET A 1 -34.99 2.23 -7.52
N ASP A 2 -34.65 2.77 -8.69
CA ASP A 2 -34.43 1.98 -9.91
C ASP A 2 -32.91 1.87 -10.14
N ASP A 3 -32.21 1.30 -9.16
CA ASP A 3 -30.77 1.04 -9.23
C ASP A 3 -30.51 -0.26 -9.99
N LYS A 4 -30.60 -0.20 -11.32
CA LYS A 4 -30.23 -1.30 -12.22
C LYS A 4 -28.70 -1.47 -12.30
N GLY A 5 -28.06 -1.92 -11.22
CA GLY A 5 -26.72 -2.51 -11.32
C GLY A 5 -26.79 -4.01 -11.62
N GLU A 6 -25.71 -4.58 -12.12
CA GLU A 6 -25.64 -5.99 -12.51
C GLU A 6 -24.86 -6.83 -11.50
N ILE A 7 -25.30 -8.07 -11.35
CA ILE A 7 -24.53 -9.10 -10.64
C ILE A 7 -23.63 -9.77 -11.67
N VAL A 8 -22.32 -9.59 -11.54
CA VAL A 8 -21.33 -10.08 -12.51
C VAL A 8 -20.84 -11.48 -12.16
N SER A 9 -20.83 -11.82 -10.88
CA SER A 9 -20.55 -13.18 -10.39
C SER A 9 -21.36 -13.45 -9.12
N SER A 10 -21.78 -14.69 -8.92
CA SER A 10 -22.57 -15.13 -7.76
C SER A 10 -22.27 -16.58 -7.46
N HIS A 11 -21.84 -16.86 -6.22
CA HIS A 11 -21.59 -18.22 -5.75
C HIS A 11 -22.15 -18.43 -4.36
N ASP A 12 -22.62 -19.64 -4.13
CA ASP A 12 -23.16 -20.05 -2.85
C ASP A 12 -22.02 -20.29 -1.85
N VAL A 13 -22.22 -19.83 -0.62
CA VAL A 13 -21.39 -20.23 0.53
C VAL A 13 -22.00 -21.51 1.11
N ASP A 14 -23.31 -21.51 1.31
CA ASP A 14 -24.09 -22.65 1.77
C ASP A 14 -25.57 -22.54 1.33
N ASP A 15 -26.44 -23.32 1.95
CA ASP A 15 -27.89 -23.31 1.71
C ASP A 15 -28.61 -22.03 2.19
N ASN A 16 -27.96 -21.20 2.99
CA ASN A 16 -28.53 -20.01 3.62
C ASN A 16 -28.00 -18.71 3.01
N LEU A 17 -26.78 -18.73 2.47
CA LEU A 17 -26.05 -17.55 2.06
C LEU A 17 -25.36 -17.74 0.70
N SER A 18 -25.41 -16.70 -0.12
CA SER A 18 -24.54 -16.57 -1.29
C SER A 18 -23.82 -15.23 -1.30
N LEU A 19 -22.64 -15.21 -1.92
CA LEU A 19 -21.86 -14.03 -2.17
C LEU A 19 -21.96 -13.66 -3.65
N GLN A 20 -22.13 -12.37 -3.91
CA GLN A 20 -22.23 -11.86 -5.27
C GLN A 20 -21.37 -10.61 -5.43
N ILE A 21 -20.86 -10.37 -6.63
CA ILE A 21 -20.23 -9.09 -6.98
C ILE A 21 -21.24 -8.25 -7.75
N TRP A 22 -21.58 -7.09 -7.20
CA TRP A 22 -22.40 -6.09 -7.84
C TRP A 22 -21.52 -4.97 -8.38
N THR A 23 -21.75 -4.58 -9.63
CA THR A 23 -21.15 -3.39 -10.23
C THR A 23 -22.10 -2.78 -11.27
N LYS A 24 -21.90 -1.50 -11.57
CA LYS A 24 -22.62 -0.74 -12.61
C LYS A 24 -21.72 0.36 -13.18
N GLY A 25 -20.49 0.00 -13.53
CA GLY A 25 -19.46 1.00 -13.86
C GLY A 25 -18.99 1.80 -12.64
N HIS A 26 -19.29 1.32 -11.43
CA HIS A 26 -18.80 1.84 -10.16
C HIS A 26 -17.84 0.84 -9.52
N THR A 27 -17.14 1.29 -8.46
CA THR A 27 -16.37 0.41 -7.59
C THR A 27 -17.19 -0.80 -7.17
N PRO A 28 -16.68 -2.03 -7.38
CA PRO A 28 -17.40 -3.25 -7.02
C PRO A 28 -17.85 -3.28 -5.56
N ARG A 29 -18.99 -3.92 -5.33
CA ARG A 29 -19.54 -4.18 -4.00
C ARG A 29 -19.72 -5.69 -3.82
N LEU A 30 -19.36 -6.16 -2.65
CA LEU A 30 -19.71 -7.50 -2.21
C LEU A 30 -21.16 -7.48 -1.72
N VAL A 31 -21.99 -8.31 -2.33
CA VAL A 31 -23.37 -8.54 -1.93
C VAL A 31 -23.41 -9.79 -1.08
N ILE A 32 -23.85 -9.65 0.17
CA ILE A 32 -24.22 -10.79 0.98
C ILE A 32 -25.73 -11.02 0.79
N PHE A 33 -26.07 -12.12 0.13
CA PHE A 33 -27.45 -12.50 -0.13
C PHE A 33 -27.91 -13.57 0.85
N ASN A 34 -28.87 -13.21 1.71
CA ASN A 34 -29.55 -14.16 2.58
C ASN A 34 -30.68 -14.83 1.79
N LYS A 35 -30.49 -16.11 1.45
CA LYS A 35 -31.44 -16.93 0.69
C LYS A 35 -32.73 -17.19 1.48
N ALA A 36 -32.65 -17.31 2.80
CA ALA A 36 -33.79 -17.61 3.66
C ALA A 36 -34.76 -16.42 3.82
N LYS A 37 -34.25 -15.19 3.75
CA LYS A 37 -35.05 -13.96 3.88
C LYS A 37 -35.23 -13.19 2.58
N ASN A 38 -34.63 -13.66 1.50
CA ASN A 38 -34.56 -12.96 0.22
C ASN A 38 -34.09 -11.49 0.38
N SER A 39 -33.11 -11.28 1.25
CA SER A 39 -32.60 -9.95 1.59
C SER A 39 -31.14 -9.82 1.17
N LYS A 40 -30.75 -8.64 0.67
CA LYS A 40 -29.39 -8.36 0.23
C LYS A 40 -28.75 -7.30 1.13
N LYS A 41 -27.47 -7.46 1.44
CA LYS A 41 -26.65 -6.41 2.06
C LYS A 41 -25.47 -6.12 1.14
N LEU A 42 -25.35 -4.88 0.69
CA LEU A 42 -24.20 -4.42 -0.10
C LEU A 42 -23.14 -3.89 0.85
N ILE A 43 -21.90 -4.35 0.70
CA ILE A 43 -20.74 -3.92 1.48
C ILE A 43 -19.51 -3.71 0.58
N ARG A 44 -18.55 -2.94 1.05
CA ARG A 44 -17.24 -2.78 0.41
C ARG A 44 -16.43 -4.07 0.53
N LEU A 45 -15.56 -4.34 -0.44
CA LEU A 45 -14.64 -5.48 -0.36
C LEU A 45 -13.68 -5.34 0.82
N GLY A 46 -13.28 -4.13 1.17
CA GLY A 46 -12.46 -3.93 2.37
C GLY A 46 -13.12 -4.36 3.69
N TRP A 47 -14.40 -4.71 3.67
CA TRP A 47 -15.05 -5.30 4.84
C TRP A 47 -14.43 -6.65 5.25
N VAL A 48 -13.91 -7.42 4.29
CA VAL A 48 -13.36 -8.77 4.51
C VAL A 48 -11.91 -8.78 5.00
N GLU A 49 -11.25 -7.62 5.06
CA GLU A 49 -9.85 -7.51 5.53
C GLU A 49 -9.70 -7.81 7.02
N LYS A 50 -10.73 -7.47 7.81
CA LYS A 50 -10.72 -7.68 9.26
C LYS A 50 -11.12 -9.12 9.60
N ARG A 51 -10.12 -9.99 9.73
CA ARG A 51 -10.30 -11.45 9.94
C ARG A 51 -11.09 -11.83 11.20
N ASP A 52 -11.14 -10.95 12.19
CA ASP A 52 -11.88 -11.13 13.44
C ASP A 52 -13.40 -10.84 13.31
N ARG A 53 -13.84 -10.30 12.16
CA ARG A 53 -15.25 -10.00 11.92
C ARG A 53 -16.10 -11.26 11.85
N LYS A 54 -17.30 -11.13 12.42
CA LYS A 54 -18.36 -12.13 12.36
C LYS A 54 -19.62 -11.52 11.77
N LEU A 55 -20.32 -12.30 10.95
CA LEU A 55 -21.61 -11.94 10.39
C LEU A 55 -22.68 -12.88 10.93
N ALA A 56 -23.62 -12.32 11.69
CA ALA A 56 -24.84 -13.02 12.09
C ALA A 56 -25.91 -12.84 11.01
N VAL A 57 -26.45 -13.96 10.53
CA VAL A 57 -27.50 -13.98 9.49
C VAL A 57 -28.69 -14.75 10.02
N SER A 58 -29.89 -14.20 9.81
CA SER A 58 -31.13 -14.87 10.19
C SER A 58 -31.33 -16.14 9.37
N GLY A 59 -31.56 -17.27 10.05
CA GLY A 59 -31.80 -18.58 9.46
C GLY A 59 -33.21 -18.77 8.90
N LYS A 60 -33.49 -20.00 8.46
CA LYS A 60 -34.79 -20.39 7.90
C LYS A 60 -35.88 -20.41 8.97
N LYS A 61 -35.56 -20.82 10.20
CA LYS A 61 -36.51 -20.86 11.31
C LYS A 61 -36.58 -19.51 12.06
N ARG A 62 -37.73 -19.22 12.66
CA ARG A 62 -37.93 -17.99 13.47
C ARG A 62 -37.01 -18.05 14.70
N GLY A 63 -36.19 -17.01 14.88
CA GLY A 63 -35.23 -16.92 15.99
C GLY A 63 -33.90 -17.63 15.76
N GLU A 64 -33.73 -18.34 14.64
CA GLU A 64 -32.47 -18.98 14.27
C GLU A 64 -31.50 -17.93 13.71
N SER A 65 -30.25 -17.98 14.15
CA SER A 65 -29.16 -17.17 13.60
C SER A 65 -27.96 -18.05 13.35
N VAL A 66 -27.40 -17.94 12.14
CA VAL A 66 -26.17 -18.60 11.72
C VAL A 66 -25.06 -17.56 11.73
N ASN A 67 -23.92 -17.89 12.32
CA ASN A 67 -22.76 -17.01 12.40
C ASN A 67 -21.71 -17.46 11.41
N TYR A 68 -21.21 -16.52 10.60
CA TYR A 68 -20.13 -16.73 9.66
C TYR A 68 -18.91 -15.91 10.08
N THR A 69 -17.74 -16.47 9.84
CA THR A 69 -16.43 -15.83 9.93
C THR A 69 -15.94 -15.46 8.54
N ILE A 70 -14.87 -14.66 8.44
CA ILE A 70 -14.23 -14.37 7.15
C ILE A 70 -13.70 -15.64 6.48
N GLN A 71 -13.22 -16.62 7.26
CA GLN A 71 -12.71 -17.89 6.73
C GLN A 71 -13.80 -18.69 6.00
N ASP A 72 -15.06 -18.59 6.44
CA ASP A 72 -16.19 -19.25 5.77
C ASP A 72 -16.48 -18.62 4.40
N PHE A 73 -16.12 -17.36 4.19
CA PHE A 73 -16.32 -16.63 2.93
C PHE A 73 -15.14 -16.77 1.97
N GLU A 74 -13.94 -17.03 2.48
CA GLU A 74 -12.69 -16.94 1.72
C GLU A 74 -12.69 -17.79 0.43
N PRO A 75 -13.04 -19.09 0.43
CA PRO A 75 -13.03 -19.89 -0.80
C PRO A 75 -14.01 -19.37 -1.86
N THR A 76 -15.21 -18.99 -1.43
CA THR A 76 -16.24 -18.44 -2.32
C THR A 76 -15.84 -17.07 -2.85
N LEU A 77 -15.25 -16.22 -2.01
CA LEU A 77 -14.78 -14.89 -2.38
C LEU A 77 -13.62 -14.96 -3.38
N GLN A 78 -12.66 -15.86 -3.18
CA GLN A 78 -11.58 -16.11 -4.14
C GLN A 78 -12.14 -16.51 -5.51
N ARG A 79 -13.13 -17.41 -5.54
CA ARG A 79 -13.77 -17.84 -6.78
C ARG A 79 -14.49 -16.69 -7.50
N ILE A 80 -15.33 -15.93 -6.79
CA ILE A 80 -16.09 -14.84 -7.43
C ILE A 80 -15.17 -13.73 -7.93
N LEU A 81 -14.09 -13.44 -7.21
CA LEU A 81 -13.11 -12.44 -7.61
C LEU A 81 -12.27 -12.91 -8.81
N THR A 82 -11.97 -14.21 -8.90
CA THR A 82 -11.32 -14.79 -10.10
C THR A 82 -12.20 -14.62 -11.34
N GLU A 83 -13.50 -14.88 -11.22
CA GLU A 83 -14.45 -14.63 -12.31
C GLU A 83 -14.60 -13.14 -12.62
N TYR A 84 -14.55 -12.29 -11.60
CA TYR A 84 -14.56 -10.84 -11.79
C TYR A 84 -13.28 -10.34 -12.48
N ALA A 85 -12.13 -10.99 -12.27
CA ALA A 85 -10.86 -10.63 -12.91
C ALA A 85 -10.89 -10.74 -14.44
N VAL A 86 -11.79 -11.55 -15.01
CA VAL A 86 -11.97 -11.64 -16.46
C VAL A 86 -12.96 -10.61 -17.01
N TYR A 87 -13.65 -9.85 -16.17
CA TYR A 87 -14.59 -8.81 -16.57
C TYR A 87 -13.89 -7.68 -17.36
N ALA A 88 -14.28 -7.49 -18.62
CA ALA A 88 -13.55 -6.67 -19.58
C ALA A 88 -13.37 -5.21 -19.11
N ASN A 89 -14.42 -4.60 -18.55
CA ASN A 89 -14.38 -3.21 -18.09
C ASN A 89 -13.38 -3.03 -16.93
N PHE A 90 -13.31 -4.01 -16.02
CA PHE A 90 -12.34 -4.00 -14.93
C PHE A 90 -10.91 -4.14 -15.45
N ARG A 91 -10.66 -5.12 -16.34
CA ARG A 91 -9.31 -5.37 -16.90
C ARG A 91 -8.71 -4.15 -17.60
N ILE A 92 -9.51 -3.46 -18.41
CA ILE A 92 -9.06 -2.26 -19.13
C ILE A 92 -8.70 -1.15 -18.14
N LYS A 93 -9.56 -0.90 -17.13
CA LYS A 93 -9.30 0.10 -16.09
C LYS A 93 -8.07 -0.24 -15.25
N LEU A 94 -7.94 -1.50 -14.82
CA LEU A 94 -6.77 -1.97 -14.06
C LEU A 94 -5.47 -1.77 -14.84
N TRP A 95 -5.43 -2.16 -16.12
CA TRP A 95 -4.23 -1.98 -16.92
C TRP A 95 -3.82 -0.51 -17.03
N ARG A 96 -4.78 0.38 -17.36
CA ARG A 96 -4.51 1.83 -17.47
C ARG A 96 -4.06 2.40 -16.13
N PHE A 97 -4.78 2.09 -15.06
CA PHE A 97 -4.50 2.63 -13.72
C PHE A 97 -3.17 2.13 -13.17
N ALA A 98 -2.81 0.87 -13.39
CA ALA A 98 -1.52 0.32 -12.98
C ALA A 98 -0.35 1.02 -13.67
N VAL A 99 -0.47 1.32 -14.97
CA VAL A 99 0.55 2.08 -15.72
C VAL A 99 0.68 3.51 -15.17
N GLU A 100 -0.43 4.19 -14.89
CA GLU A 100 -0.41 5.54 -14.32
C GLU A 100 0.14 5.57 -12.89
N LEU A 101 -0.23 4.58 -12.07
CA LEU A 101 0.33 4.43 -10.73
C LEU A 101 1.84 4.15 -10.79
N GLU A 102 2.31 3.31 -11.71
CA GLU A 102 3.74 3.07 -11.93
C GLU A 102 4.49 4.37 -12.26
N LYS A 103 3.89 5.24 -13.09
CA LYS A 103 4.44 6.57 -13.39
C LYS A 103 4.48 7.48 -12.17
N ILE A 104 3.39 7.54 -11.41
CA ILE A 104 3.27 8.39 -10.22
C ILE A 104 4.29 7.95 -9.15
N VAL A 105 4.43 6.65 -8.94
CA VAL A 105 5.33 6.07 -7.95
C VAL A 105 6.80 6.32 -8.31
N ASN A 106 7.13 6.32 -9.60
CA ASN A 106 8.50 6.54 -10.08
C ASN A 106 8.77 7.99 -10.52
N ALA A 107 7.88 8.94 -10.21
CA ALA A 107 8.08 10.34 -10.55
C ALA A 107 9.34 10.88 -9.85
N PRO A 108 10.35 11.37 -10.60
CA PRO A 108 11.56 11.91 -10.00
C PRO A 108 11.32 13.25 -9.32
N GLU A 109 11.96 13.44 -8.16
CA GLU A 109 12.05 14.74 -7.50
C GLU A 109 13.26 15.50 -8.01
N ILE A 110 13.06 16.75 -8.42
CA ILE A 110 14.11 17.54 -9.09
C ILE A 110 14.91 18.29 -8.03
N VAL A 111 16.23 18.12 -8.04
CA VAL A 111 17.16 18.84 -7.16
C VAL A 111 18.14 19.61 -8.03
N THR A 112 18.17 20.94 -7.87
CA THR A 112 19.07 21.84 -8.63
C THR A 112 20.11 22.53 -7.78
N ASP A 113 19.96 22.45 -6.45
CA ASP A 113 20.92 23.00 -5.50
C ASP A 113 21.69 21.88 -4.78
N SER A 114 23.01 22.01 -4.74
CA SER A 114 23.88 21.06 -4.05
C SER A 114 23.67 21.05 -2.54
N GLY A 115 23.27 22.19 -1.94
CA GLY A 115 22.95 22.26 -0.53
C GLY A 115 21.73 21.41 -0.19
N GLU A 116 20.68 21.52 -1.00
CA GLU A 116 19.48 20.69 -0.88
C GLU A 116 19.76 19.18 -0.99
N MET A 117 20.68 18.75 -1.87
CA MET A 117 21.02 17.33 -1.99
C MET A 117 21.55 16.74 -0.67
N ASN A 118 22.24 17.54 0.14
CA ASN A 118 22.76 17.10 1.44
C ASN A 118 21.68 17.08 2.54
N LEU A 119 20.57 17.78 2.34
CA LEU A 119 19.49 17.91 3.30
C LEU A 119 18.14 17.88 2.59
N LEU A 120 17.82 16.74 1.98
CA LEU A 120 16.55 16.54 1.30
C LEU A 120 15.40 16.70 2.31
N THR A 121 14.35 17.39 1.88
CA THR A 121 13.09 17.46 2.63
C THR A 121 12.44 16.08 2.71
N GLU A 122 11.63 15.81 3.74
CA GLU A 122 10.90 14.53 3.88
C GLU A 122 10.07 14.19 2.62
N ASP A 123 9.53 15.23 1.99
CA ASP A 123 8.79 15.13 0.75
C ASP A 123 9.66 14.54 -0.37
N LYS A 124 10.87 15.05 -0.56
CA LYS A 124 11.82 14.53 -1.56
C LYS A 124 12.39 13.18 -1.15
N ARG A 125 12.59 12.94 0.14
CA ARG A 125 12.98 11.62 0.65
C ARG A 125 11.92 10.56 0.41
N SER A 126 10.67 10.93 0.17
CA SER A 126 9.59 9.98 -0.13
C SER A 126 9.48 9.58 -1.61
N SER A 127 10.49 9.85 -2.45
CA SER A 127 10.56 9.38 -3.83
C SER A 127 11.62 8.28 -4.02
N PHE A 128 11.52 7.51 -5.10
CA PHE A 128 12.57 6.56 -5.49
C PHE A 128 13.67 7.16 -6.34
N TRP A 129 13.42 8.33 -6.93
CA TRP A 129 14.30 8.89 -7.94
C TRP A 129 14.50 10.36 -7.66
N ILE A 130 15.76 10.77 -7.63
CA ILE A 130 16.12 12.17 -7.66
C ILE A 130 16.69 12.49 -9.04
N ALA A 131 16.10 13.47 -9.72
CA ALA A 131 16.73 14.09 -10.87
C ALA A 131 17.76 15.10 -10.36
N ASP A 132 18.99 14.63 -10.20
CA ASP A 132 20.13 15.42 -9.76
C ASP A 132 20.63 16.31 -10.90
N CYS A 133 20.33 17.61 -10.80
CA CYS A 133 20.79 18.65 -11.69
C CYS A 133 21.62 19.71 -10.95
N THR A 134 22.37 19.31 -9.91
CA THR A 134 23.21 20.24 -9.13
C THR A 134 24.55 20.57 -9.79
N GLY A 135 24.82 19.98 -10.96
CA GLY A 135 26.02 20.25 -11.75
C GLY A 135 26.07 21.66 -12.34
N PRO A 136 27.20 22.03 -13.00
CA PRO A 136 27.38 23.35 -13.59
C PRO A 136 26.34 23.67 -14.67
N ASP A 137 25.99 22.68 -15.49
CA ASP A 137 24.87 22.77 -16.42
C ASP A 137 23.60 22.26 -15.75
N ARG A 138 22.75 23.19 -15.32
CA ARG A 138 21.46 22.86 -14.71
C ARG A 138 20.52 22.11 -15.65
N LYS A 139 20.74 22.07 -16.97
CA LYS A 139 19.91 21.30 -17.93
C LYS A 139 20.38 19.85 -18.07
N ALA A 140 21.59 19.55 -17.62
CA ALA A 140 22.13 18.21 -17.56
C ALA A 140 22.07 17.67 -16.12
N GLY A 141 22.20 16.35 -15.98
CA GLY A 141 22.12 15.72 -14.67
C GLY A 141 22.11 14.20 -14.75
N PHE A 142 21.73 13.58 -13.65
CA PHE A 142 21.53 12.14 -13.55
C PHE A 142 20.29 11.81 -12.75
N PHE A 143 19.54 10.80 -13.19
CA PHE A 143 18.57 10.14 -12.32
C PHE A 143 19.33 9.30 -11.31
N ARG A 144 19.28 9.69 -10.04
CA ARG A 144 19.88 8.95 -8.94
C ARG A 144 18.82 8.07 -8.26
N PRO A 145 19.08 6.76 -8.10
CA PRO A 145 18.21 5.92 -7.30
C PRO A 145 18.28 6.35 -5.83
N PHE A 146 17.12 6.50 -5.20
CA PHE A 146 16.95 6.72 -3.77
C PHE A 146 16.27 5.51 -3.14
N PHE A 147 16.96 4.39 -3.29
CA PHE A 147 16.63 3.09 -2.73
C PHE A 147 17.88 2.22 -2.77
N PRO A 148 17.98 1.19 -1.91
CA PRO A 148 19.07 0.24 -2.00
C PRO A 148 18.97 -0.59 -3.27
N VAL A 149 20.08 -0.68 -3.99
CA VAL A 149 20.22 -1.46 -5.21
C VAL A 149 20.78 -2.82 -4.83
N SER A 150 20.00 -3.88 -5.03
CA SER A 150 20.48 -5.25 -4.84
C SER A 150 21.44 -5.67 -5.96
N GLY A 151 22.21 -6.74 -5.74
CA GLY A 151 23.10 -7.28 -6.77
C GLY A 151 22.36 -7.65 -8.07
N ALA A 152 21.12 -8.14 -7.98
CA ALA A 152 20.30 -8.46 -9.15
C ALA A 152 19.84 -7.21 -9.95
N GLU A 153 19.80 -6.05 -9.30
CA GLU A 153 19.35 -4.78 -9.88
C GLU A 153 20.50 -3.88 -10.33
N ALA A 154 21.74 -4.23 -9.99
CA ALA A 154 22.92 -3.41 -10.26
C ALA A 154 23.06 -3.04 -11.74
N ASP A 155 22.90 -4.03 -12.63
CA ASP A 155 22.97 -3.82 -14.08
C ASP A 155 21.85 -2.89 -14.58
N ALA A 156 20.68 -2.90 -13.92
CA ALA A 156 19.57 -2.03 -14.27
C ALA A 156 19.83 -0.55 -13.90
N VAL A 157 20.75 -0.24 -13.01
CA VAL A 157 21.06 1.16 -12.66
C VAL A 157 22.48 1.57 -13.06
N ALA A 158 23.20 0.70 -13.78
CA ALA A 158 24.57 0.91 -14.17
C ALA A 158 24.75 1.84 -15.38
N GLY A 159 25.90 2.50 -15.42
CA GLY A 159 26.41 3.25 -16.57
C GLY A 159 25.72 4.59 -16.83
N ASP A 160 26.02 5.17 -18.00
CA ASP A 160 25.55 6.51 -18.38
C ASP A 160 24.08 6.57 -18.82
N ARG A 161 23.34 5.46 -18.76
CA ARG A 161 21.95 5.37 -19.23
C ARG A 161 20.98 6.25 -18.43
N LEU A 162 21.33 6.58 -17.19
CA LEU A 162 20.56 7.45 -16.30
C LEU A 162 20.88 8.94 -16.48
N ARG A 163 21.73 9.29 -17.45
CA ARG A 163 22.10 10.68 -17.76
C ARG A 163 20.92 11.45 -18.33
N ILE A 164 20.74 12.67 -17.85
CA ILE A 164 19.78 13.65 -18.33
C ILE A 164 20.54 14.60 -19.27
N ALA A 165 20.21 14.59 -20.57
CA ALA A 165 20.93 15.37 -21.58
C ALA A 165 20.16 16.61 -22.10
N GLU A 166 18.84 16.70 -21.89
CA GLU A 166 17.99 17.71 -22.56
C GLU A 166 17.02 18.43 -21.61
N GLY A 167 17.34 18.53 -20.31
CA GLY A 167 16.48 19.17 -19.32
C GLY A 167 15.15 18.45 -19.04
N ASN A 168 14.86 17.37 -19.75
CA ASN A 168 13.71 16.48 -19.49
C ASN A 168 14.02 15.61 -18.27
N ARG A 169 13.56 16.05 -17.10
CA ARG A 169 13.84 15.47 -15.77
C ARG A 169 12.66 14.72 -15.18
N GLY A 170 11.58 14.57 -15.96
CA GLY A 170 10.35 13.93 -15.50
C GLY A 170 10.34 12.42 -15.69
N VAL A 171 9.26 11.79 -15.23
CA VAL A 171 9.07 10.33 -15.35
C VAL A 171 9.13 9.84 -16.79
N GLU A 172 8.67 10.62 -17.76
CA GLU A 172 8.71 10.25 -19.18
C GLU A 172 10.16 10.14 -19.71
N ALA A 173 11.10 10.93 -19.19
CA ALA A 173 12.51 10.75 -19.51
C ALA A 173 13.09 9.52 -18.82
N LEU A 174 12.74 9.29 -17.54
CA LEU A 174 13.16 8.10 -16.82
C LEU A 174 12.69 6.82 -17.52
N LEU A 175 11.44 6.77 -17.97
CA LEU A 175 10.87 5.66 -18.74
C LEU A 175 11.66 5.36 -20.02
N LYS A 176 12.09 6.39 -20.75
CA LYS A 176 12.88 6.24 -21.99
C LYS A 176 14.23 5.58 -21.77
N THR A 177 14.80 5.66 -20.56
CA THR A 177 16.05 4.96 -20.23
C THR A 177 15.88 3.43 -20.19
N GLY A 178 14.64 2.94 -20.06
CA GLY A 178 14.34 1.51 -19.87
C GLY A 178 14.55 1.01 -18.45
N VAL A 179 14.99 1.85 -17.50
CA VAL A 179 15.36 1.42 -16.14
C VAL A 179 14.24 0.76 -15.36
N LEU A 180 13.04 1.32 -15.42
CA LEU A 180 11.91 0.78 -14.66
C LEU A 180 11.54 -0.63 -15.12
N ARG A 181 11.59 -0.89 -16.43
CA ARG A 181 11.35 -2.21 -17.02
C ARG A 181 12.41 -3.22 -16.58
N ASP A 182 13.68 -2.80 -16.56
CA ASP A 182 14.78 -3.69 -16.19
C ASP A 182 14.77 -4.02 -14.69
N LEU A 183 14.42 -3.05 -13.83
CA LEU A 183 14.19 -3.28 -12.39
C LEU A 183 13.03 -4.24 -12.16
N ALA A 184 11.89 -4.03 -12.85
CA ALA A 184 10.74 -4.93 -12.80
C ALA A 184 11.07 -6.35 -13.28
N LYS A 185 11.97 -6.50 -14.26
CA LYS A 185 12.45 -7.80 -14.74
C LYS A 185 13.40 -8.47 -13.75
N ALA A 186 14.30 -7.70 -13.13
CA ALA A 186 15.27 -8.21 -12.17
C ALA A 186 14.62 -8.67 -10.86
N ASN A 187 13.68 -7.88 -10.32
CA ASN A 187 12.97 -8.20 -9.09
C ASN A 187 11.48 -7.78 -9.18
N PRO A 188 10.62 -8.60 -9.81
CA PRO A 188 9.20 -8.27 -9.97
C PRO A 188 8.47 -8.18 -8.63
N LYS A 189 8.88 -8.96 -7.62
CA LYS A 189 8.27 -8.93 -6.28
C LYS A 189 8.41 -7.57 -5.59
N ARG A 190 9.47 -6.83 -5.91
CA ARG A 190 9.75 -5.49 -5.38
C ARG A 190 9.13 -4.39 -6.24
N TRP A 191 9.37 -4.43 -7.55
CA TRP A 191 9.07 -3.28 -8.42
C TRP A 191 7.73 -3.37 -9.16
N HIS A 192 7.26 -4.58 -9.45
CA HIS A 192 6.08 -4.79 -10.31
C HIS A 192 4.84 -5.17 -9.51
N ASN A 193 4.95 -6.22 -8.69
CA ASN A 193 3.83 -6.84 -8.00
C ASN A 193 3.14 -5.88 -7.03
N PRO A 194 3.85 -5.11 -6.17
CA PRO A 194 3.19 -4.24 -5.20
C PRO A 194 2.36 -3.16 -5.88
N VAL A 195 2.87 -2.57 -6.97
CA VAL A 195 2.15 -1.56 -7.76
C VAL A 195 0.86 -2.12 -8.36
N ARG A 196 0.93 -3.32 -8.94
CA ARG A 196 -0.25 -3.98 -9.52
C ARG A 196 -1.29 -4.39 -8.48
N VAL A 197 -0.85 -4.92 -7.35
CA VAL A 197 -1.76 -5.32 -6.27
C VAL A 197 -2.44 -4.09 -5.68
N VAL A 198 -1.71 -2.99 -5.45
CA VAL A 198 -2.29 -1.71 -5.01
C VAL A 198 -3.31 -1.20 -6.02
N ALA A 199 -2.97 -1.18 -7.31
CA ALA A 199 -3.89 -0.73 -8.34
C ALA A 199 -5.20 -1.55 -8.36
N ALA A 200 -5.09 -2.88 -8.24
CA ALA A 200 -6.26 -3.75 -8.15
C ALA A 200 -7.06 -3.52 -6.87
N ALA A 201 -6.39 -3.41 -5.72
CA ALA A 201 -7.02 -3.17 -4.42
C ALA A 201 -7.84 -1.88 -4.40
N MET A 202 -7.26 -0.79 -4.92
CA MET A 202 -7.92 0.51 -5.01
C MET A 202 -9.16 0.45 -5.92
N LEU A 203 -9.07 -0.22 -7.07
CA LEU A 203 -10.21 -0.37 -7.98
C LEU A 203 -11.29 -1.31 -7.44
N LEU A 204 -10.92 -2.30 -6.63
CA LEU A 204 -11.86 -3.21 -5.98
C LEU A 204 -12.51 -2.60 -4.73
N GLY A 205 -11.98 -1.48 -4.21
CA GLY A 205 -12.49 -0.84 -3.00
C GLY A 205 -12.10 -1.57 -1.72
N PHE A 206 -10.87 -2.09 -1.67
CA PHE A 206 -10.20 -2.43 -0.42
C PHE A 206 -9.74 -1.16 0.32
N SER A 207 -9.47 -1.30 1.61
CA SER A 207 -8.95 -0.24 2.47
C SER A 207 -7.53 0.18 2.05
N TYR A 208 -7.11 1.36 2.50
CA TYR A 208 -5.78 1.92 2.26
C TYR A 208 -4.91 1.71 3.50
N CYS A 209 -4.50 0.45 3.73
CA CYS A 209 -3.88 0.02 4.98
C CYS A 209 -4.78 0.29 6.19
N GLU A 210 -5.97 -0.32 6.17
CA GLU A 210 -7.05 -0.23 7.17
C GLU A 210 -7.84 1.09 7.22
N GLU A 211 -7.41 2.09 6.44
CA GLU A 211 -8.12 3.37 6.31
C GLU A 211 -9.17 3.32 5.19
N ASP A 212 -10.29 4.01 5.37
CA ASP A 212 -11.40 3.98 4.40
C ASP A 212 -11.09 4.87 3.18
N GLY A 213 -10.55 4.26 2.12
CA GLY A 213 -10.24 4.90 0.85
C GLY A 213 -11.41 4.97 -0.14
N SER A 214 -12.64 4.68 0.32
CA SER A 214 -13.80 4.45 -0.54
C SER A 214 -14.10 5.54 -1.54
N ASP A 215 -13.92 6.80 -1.13
CA ASP A 215 -14.28 7.95 -1.93
C ASP A 215 -13.35 8.08 -3.13
N PHE A 216 -12.04 7.89 -2.91
CA PHE A 216 -11.06 7.88 -3.99
C PHE A 216 -11.28 6.67 -4.92
N SER A 217 -11.59 5.49 -4.37
CA SER A 217 -11.97 4.34 -5.21
C SER A 217 -13.14 4.68 -6.11
N ASP A 218 -14.20 5.27 -5.57
CA ASP A 218 -15.40 5.65 -6.34
C ASP A 218 -15.10 6.71 -7.41
N GLU A 219 -14.20 7.67 -7.13
CA GLU A 219 -13.70 8.63 -8.11
C GLU A 219 -12.96 7.97 -9.27
N LEU A 220 -12.13 6.94 -9.02
CA LEU A 220 -11.44 6.17 -10.08
C LEU A 220 -12.43 5.51 -11.06
N TRP A 221 -13.64 5.21 -10.58
CA TRP A 221 -14.71 4.67 -11.41
C TRP A 221 -15.60 5.74 -12.05
N GLY A 222 -15.44 7.01 -11.70
CA GLY A 222 -16.26 8.12 -12.22
C GLY A 222 -17.62 8.25 -11.55
N ALA A 223 -17.81 7.66 -10.36
CA ALA A 223 -19.09 7.62 -9.66
C ALA A 223 -19.59 8.99 -9.15
N GLY A 224 -18.79 10.06 -9.28
CA GLY A 224 -19.18 11.44 -9.00
C GLY A 224 -19.81 12.21 -10.17
N ALA A 225 -19.93 11.60 -11.35
CA ALA A 225 -20.56 12.20 -12.53
C ALA A 225 -22.03 11.73 -12.66
N GLU A 226 -22.86 12.04 -11.67
CA GLU A 226 -24.31 11.84 -11.78
C GLU A 226 -24.87 12.75 -12.90
N GLY A 227 -25.05 12.20 -14.11
CA GLY A 227 -25.79 12.87 -15.18
C GLY A 227 -25.39 12.57 -16.63
N GLY A 228 -24.35 11.79 -16.91
CA GLY A 228 -23.91 11.57 -18.30
C GLY A 228 -24.29 10.20 -18.87
N GLY A 229 -24.80 10.18 -20.10
CA GLY A 229 -25.11 8.96 -20.88
C GLY A 229 -23.86 8.16 -21.30
N GLU A 230 -23.93 7.41 -22.40
CA GLU A 230 -22.83 6.57 -22.91
C GLU A 230 -21.48 7.30 -23.03
N ASP A 231 -21.49 8.62 -23.25
CA ASP A 231 -20.31 9.49 -23.26
C ASP A 231 -19.62 9.65 -21.89
N ALA A 232 -20.33 9.52 -20.77
CA ALA A 232 -19.71 9.55 -19.44
C ALA A 232 -19.09 8.21 -19.04
N ALA A 233 -19.57 7.08 -19.58
CA ALA A 233 -18.88 5.81 -19.46
C ALA A 233 -17.56 5.84 -20.25
N ALA A 234 -17.56 6.46 -21.44
CA ALA A 234 -16.36 6.75 -22.20
C ALA A 234 -15.45 7.79 -21.50
N ALA A 235 -16.02 8.82 -20.85
CA ALA A 235 -15.27 9.81 -20.06
C ALA A 235 -14.67 9.22 -18.77
N ALA A 236 -15.36 8.30 -18.09
CA ALA A 236 -14.83 7.55 -16.95
C ALA A 236 -13.75 6.54 -17.38
N LEU A 237 -13.70 6.19 -18.67
CA LEU A 237 -12.62 5.40 -19.28
C LEU A 237 -11.44 6.28 -19.74
N THR A 238 -11.65 7.57 -20.03
CA THR A 238 -10.62 8.49 -20.57
C THR A 238 -10.09 9.53 -19.58
N GLY A 239 -10.82 9.86 -18.52
CA GLY A 239 -10.47 10.85 -17.51
C GLY A 239 -9.69 10.21 -16.36
N THR A 240 -8.36 10.15 -16.49
CA THR A 240 -7.50 9.76 -15.37
C THR A 240 -7.70 10.77 -14.23
N VAL A 241 -8.18 10.32 -13.07
CA VAL A 241 -8.11 11.13 -11.84
C VAL A 241 -6.65 11.56 -11.71
N LYS A 242 -6.40 12.87 -11.68
CA LYS A 242 -5.05 13.38 -11.44
C LYS A 242 -4.79 13.36 -9.94
N PHE A 243 -3.71 12.70 -9.54
CA PHE A 243 -3.26 12.62 -8.16
C PHE A 243 -1.74 12.40 -8.10
N THR A 244 -1.18 12.53 -6.90
CA THR A 244 0.23 12.21 -6.62
C THR A 244 0.29 11.28 -5.41
N LEU A 245 1.45 10.73 -5.07
CA LEU A 245 1.63 9.91 -3.86
C LEU A 245 1.28 10.63 -2.56
N ARG A 246 1.25 11.98 -2.58
CA ARG A 246 0.97 12.84 -1.43
C ARG A 246 -0.48 13.30 -1.39
N ASP A 247 -1.31 12.84 -2.33
CA ASP A 247 -2.71 13.20 -2.35
C ASP A 247 -3.38 12.78 -1.02
N PRO A 248 -3.99 13.71 -0.27
CA PRO A 248 -4.61 13.39 1.02
C PRO A 248 -5.68 12.30 0.91
N ARG A 249 -6.33 12.15 -0.25
CA ARG A 249 -7.33 11.11 -0.52
C ARG A 249 -6.74 9.70 -0.51
N LEU A 250 -5.41 9.56 -0.67
CA LEU A 250 -4.72 8.27 -0.57
C LEU A 250 -4.43 7.84 0.86
N LEU A 251 -4.65 8.70 1.87
CA LEU A 251 -4.53 8.32 3.28
C LEU A 251 -3.15 7.67 3.59
N GLY A 252 -2.10 8.25 3.02
CA GLY A 252 -0.72 7.77 3.17
C GLY A 252 -0.36 6.49 2.41
N LEU A 253 -1.28 5.84 1.67
CA LEU A 253 -1.02 4.60 0.93
C LEU A 253 0.18 4.73 -0.02
N GLY A 254 0.29 5.85 -0.74
CA GLY A 254 1.40 6.11 -1.65
C GLY A 254 2.75 6.12 -0.93
N ARG A 255 2.83 6.75 0.24
CA ARG A 255 4.04 6.78 1.08
C ARG A 255 4.38 5.41 1.66
N LYS A 256 3.36 4.66 2.12
CA LYS A 256 3.51 3.29 2.63
C LYS A 256 4.01 2.33 1.55
N LEU A 257 3.51 2.44 0.31
CA LEU A 257 4.02 1.70 -0.84
C LEU A 257 5.49 2.03 -1.13
N VAL A 258 5.85 3.32 -1.12
CA VAL A 258 7.25 3.72 -1.33
C VAL A 258 8.17 3.13 -0.26
N ALA A 259 7.79 3.27 1.00
CA ALA A 259 8.55 2.73 2.13
C ALA A 259 8.75 1.22 1.99
N PHE A 260 7.69 0.48 1.64
CA PHE A 260 7.73 -0.96 1.44
C PHE A 260 8.72 -1.38 0.35
N VAL A 261 8.65 -0.77 -0.82
CA VAL A 261 9.55 -1.09 -1.95
C VAL A 261 10.98 -0.66 -1.63
N ARG A 262 11.21 0.48 -0.95
CA ARG A 262 12.56 0.89 -0.53
C ARG A 262 13.17 -0.14 0.41
N HIS A 263 12.46 -0.50 1.47
CA HIS A 263 12.93 -1.41 2.52
C HIS A 263 12.55 -2.87 2.27
N PHE A 264 12.35 -3.26 1.01
CA PHE A 264 11.85 -4.58 0.62
C PHE A 264 12.63 -5.75 1.23
N ASP A 265 13.96 -5.63 1.32
CA ASP A 265 14.83 -6.67 1.91
C ASP A 265 14.89 -6.62 3.45
N ALA A 266 14.59 -5.46 4.06
CA ALA A 266 14.61 -5.27 5.51
C ALA A 266 13.30 -5.75 6.14
N VAL A 267 12.15 -5.47 5.52
CA VAL A 267 10.81 -5.78 6.06
C VAL A 267 10.65 -7.24 6.49
N PRO A 268 11.08 -8.27 5.71
CA PRO A 268 10.97 -9.67 6.13
C PRO A 268 11.78 -10.03 7.38
N GLN A 269 12.72 -9.18 7.78
CA GLN A 269 13.57 -9.35 8.97
C GLN A 269 13.04 -8.59 10.18
N VAL A 270 11.92 -7.86 10.04
CA VAL A 270 11.24 -7.17 11.13
C VAL A 270 10.15 -8.08 11.69
N GLU A 271 10.30 -8.43 12.96
CA GLU A 271 9.25 -9.08 13.74
C GLU A 271 8.31 -8.02 14.29
N VAL A 272 7.02 -8.13 13.95
CA VAL A 272 5.97 -7.22 14.40
C VAL A 272 5.11 -7.92 15.44
N SER A 273 4.93 -7.29 16.59
CA SER A 273 4.06 -7.82 17.65
C SER A 273 3.33 -6.71 18.40
N ASN A 274 2.32 -7.08 19.18
CA ASN A 274 1.59 -6.18 20.06
C ASN A 274 1.89 -6.54 21.52
N SER A 275 2.05 -5.52 22.36
CA SER A 275 2.39 -5.64 23.78
C SER A 275 1.45 -4.79 24.63
N VAL A 276 1.19 -5.17 25.87
CA VAL A 276 0.43 -4.31 26.81
C VAL A 276 1.35 -3.30 27.50
N ASP A 277 2.62 -3.67 27.69
CA ASP A 277 3.67 -2.88 28.31
C ASP A 277 5.03 -3.27 27.72
N SER A 278 5.39 -2.66 26.59
CA SER A 278 6.60 -3.04 25.85
C SER A 278 7.87 -2.72 26.63
N ASP A 279 7.88 -1.65 27.43
CA ASP A 279 9.02 -1.28 28.27
C ASP A 279 9.36 -2.42 29.26
N LYS A 280 8.35 -2.99 29.92
CA LYS A 280 8.56 -4.11 30.86
C LYS A 280 8.91 -5.41 30.14
N GLU A 281 8.13 -5.79 29.12
CA GLU A 281 8.31 -7.06 28.42
C GLU A 281 9.67 -7.15 27.71
N LEU A 282 10.16 -6.06 27.11
CA LEU A 282 11.46 -6.02 26.46
C LEU A 282 12.61 -6.07 27.48
N GLN A 283 12.49 -5.39 28.62
CA GLN A 283 13.49 -5.47 29.69
C GLN A 283 13.59 -6.88 30.28
N GLU A 284 12.46 -7.57 30.47
CA GLU A 284 12.43 -8.98 30.90
C GLU A 284 13.09 -9.92 29.88
N GLN A 285 13.06 -9.54 28.59
CA GLN A 285 13.75 -10.23 27.50
C GLN A 285 15.23 -9.84 27.37
N GLY A 286 15.77 -8.99 28.26
CA GLY A 286 17.19 -8.60 28.27
C GLY A 286 17.52 -7.38 27.40
N PHE A 287 16.52 -6.69 26.84
CA PHE A 287 16.75 -5.47 26.08
C PHE A 287 17.02 -4.27 27.01
N GLY A 288 18.11 -3.57 26.76
CA GLY A 288 18.48 -2.33 27.43
C GLY A 288 17.92 -1.10 26.70
N ARG A 289 17.22 -0.23 27.42
CA ARG A 289 16.70 1.03 26.88
C ARG A 289 17.83 2.00 26.56
N THR A 290 17.82 2.60 25.37
CA THR A 290 18.86 3.53 24.92
C THR A 290 18.37 4.96 24.77
N ARG A 291 17.33 5.18 23.96
CA ARG A 291 16.77 6.52 23.69
C ARG A 291 15.26 6.49 23.48
N ARG A 292 14.64 7.66 23.42
CA ARG A 292 13.21 7.82 23.18
C ARG A 292 12.95 9.00 22.25
N LEU A 293 12.02 8.81 21.33
CA LEU A 293 11.55 9.83 20.38
C LEU A 293 10.03 9.99 20.48
N GLU A 294 9.54 11.19 20.20
CA GLU A 294 8.11 11.51 20.19
C GLU A 294 7.66 11.76 18.75
N PHE A 295 6.58 11.10 18.34
CA PHE A 295 6.01 11.11 17.00
C PHE A 295 4.62 11.71 17.03
N GLY A 296 4.37 12.66 16.12
CA GLY A 296 3.05 13.27 15.96
C GLY A 296 1.99 12.29 15.44
N ALA A 297 0.73 12.68 15.59
CA ALA A 297 -0.38 11.98 14.95
C ALA A 297 -0.24 12.00 13.42
N GLY A 298 -0.58 10.89 12.78
CA GLY A 298 -0.46 10.69 11.33
C GLY A 298 0.90 10.15 10.87
N THR A 299 1.91 10.09 11.75
CA THR A 299 3.22 9.53 11.40
C THR A 299 3.22 8.01 11.51
N ILE A 300 3.10 7.43 12.71
CA ILE A 300 3.05 5.97 12.89
C ILE A 300 1.59 5.46 12.85
N GLY A 301 0.66 6.23 13.42
CA GLY A 301 -0.76 5.91 13.47
C GLY A 301 -1.63 7.15 13.62
N ASP A 302 -2.91 6.96 13.93
CA ASP A 302 -3.93 8.00 14.04
C ASP A 302 -3.77 8.93 15.27
N VAL A 303 -2.95 8.52 16.23
CA VAL A 303 -2.65 9.26 17.47
C VAL A 303 -1.14 9.51 17.59
N PRO A 304 -0.68 10.40 18.48
CA PRO A 304 0.74 10.53 18.78
C PRO A 304 1.33 9.26 19.40
N TYR A 305 2.61 9.01 19.16
CA TYR A 305 3.35 7.86 19.69
C TYR A 305 4.62 8.31 20.40
N LYS A 306 4.97 7.58 21.46
CA LYS A 306 6.31 7.63 22.05
C LYS A 306 7.04 6.35 21.71
N VAL A 307 8.12 6.46 20.94
CA VAL A 307 8.93 5.31 20.52
C VAL A 307 10.16 5.22 21.40
N THR A 308 10.27 4.15 22.16
CA THR A 308 11.44 3.83 22.96
C THR A 308 12.32 2.84 22.18
N PHE A 309 13.61 3.15 22.07
CA PHE A 309 14.61 2.30 21.46
C PHE A 309 15.25 1.43 22.52
N PHE A 310 15.42 0.15 22.19
CA PHE A 310 16.13 -0.79 23.00
C PHE A 310 17.16 -1.56 22.18
N GLU A 311 18.26 -1.94 22.83
CA GLU A 311 19.32 -2.75 22.26
C GLU A 311 19.52 -4.00 23.12
N HIS A 312 19.78 -5.13 22.48
CA HIS A 312 20.09 -6.39 23.15
C HIS A 312 21.53 -6.81 22.84
N GLU A 313 22.18 -7.52 23.76
CA GLU A 313 23.60 -7.91 23.64
C GLU A 313 23.89 -8.81 22.42
N ASP A 314 22.88 -9.53 21.93
CA ASP A 314 22.94 -10.35 20.71
C ASP A 314 22.93 -9.53 19.41
N GLY A 315 22.89 -8.19 19.49
CA GLY A 315 22.92 -7.29 18.35
C GLY A 315 21.56 -6.97 17.74
N ARG A 316 20.45 -7.42 18.33
CA ARG A 316 19.09 -7.00 17.94
C ARG A 316 18.73 -5.65 18.55
N ILE A 317 17.80 -4.97 17.88
CA ILE A 317 17.14 -3.78 18.41
C ILE A 317 15.63 -4.02 18.49
N ALA A 318 14.98 -3.34 19.41
CA ALA A 318 13.53 -3.30 19.50
C ALA A 318 13.04 -1.86 19.59
N LEU A 319 11.92 -1.56 18.93
CA LEU A 319 11.25 -0.27 18.95
C LEU A 319 9.89 -0.47 19.63
N GLY A 320 9.76 0.01 20.87
CA GLY A 320 8.51 0.02 21.61
C GLY A 320 7.69 1.27 21.25
N CYS A 321 6.71 1.13 20.38
CA CYS A 321 5.85 2.20 19.88
C CYS A 321 4.58 2.32 20.72
N LYS A 322 4.64 3.12 21.79
CA LYS A 322 3.53 3.34 22.72
C LYS A 322 2.60 4.47 22.22
N PRO A 323 1.32 4.20 21.90
CA PRO A 323 0.39 5.25 21.55
C PRO A 323 -0.03 6.07 22.77
N GLU A 324 -0.28 7.36 22.59
CA GLU A 324 -0.75 8.24 23.68
C GLU A 324 -2.27 8.11 23.96
N ALA A 325 -3.01 7.46 23.06
CA ALA A 325 -4.43 7.19 23.19
C ALA A 325 -4.81 5.86 22.52
N ALA A 326 -6.05 5.41 22.68
CA ALA A 326 -6.53 4.20 22.01
C ALA A 326 -6.48 4.35 20.48
N THR A 327 -5.94 3.34 19.80
CA THR A 327 -5.75 3.31 18.35
C THR A 327 -6.82 2.45 17.68
N GLN A 328 -7.10 2.70 16.40
CA GLN A 328 -8.00 1.85 15.63
C GLN A 328 -7.33 0.61 15.03
N ARG A 329 -5.99 0.54 15.04
CA ARG A 329 -5.19 -0.43 14.28
C ARG A 329 -4.71 -1.60 15.13
N HIS A 330 -4.24 -1.33 16.34
CA HIS A 330 -3.71 -2.36 17.22
C HIS A 330 -4.18 -2.15 18.66
N LYS A 331 -4.13 -3.24 19.44
CA LYS A 331 -4.43 -3.24 20.86
C LYS A 331 -3.13 -3.18 21.64
N GLY A 332 -2.94 -2.09 22.39
CA GLY A 332 -1.76 -1.88 23.22
C GLY A 332 -0.68 -1.09 22.49
N GLU A 333 0.55 -1.57 22.58
CA GLU A 333 1.76 -0.98 22.04
C GLU A 333 2.27 -1.84 20.87
N LEU A 334 2.70 -1.20 19.80
CA LEU A 334 3.32 -1.88 18.65
C LEU A 334 4.80 -2.09 18.97
N VAL A 335 5.33 -3.29 18.75
CA VAL A 335 6.75 -3.60 18.92
C VAL A 335 7.33 -4.07 17.58
N LEU A 336 8.41 -3.41 17.15
CA LEU A 336 9.19 -3.80 15.98
C LEU A 336 10.56 -4.30 16.45
N THR A 337 10.85 -5.58 16.26
CA THR A 337 12.15 -6.18 16.60
C THR A 337 12.89 -6.58 15.33
N LEU A 338 14.16 -6.22 15.23
CA LEU A 338 14.97 -6.49 14.03
C LEU A 338 16.47 -6.55 14.37
N PRO A 339 17.29 -7.18 13.52
CA PRO A 339 18.74 -7.09 13.65
C PRO A 339 19.23 -5.62 13.59
N GLY A 340 20.16 -5.25 14.46
CA GLY A 340 20.64 -3.87 14.54
C GLY A 340 21.43 -3.42 13.32
N ASP A 341 22.06 -4.34 12.59
CA ASP A 341 22.69 -4.06 11.30
C ASP A 341 21.67 -3.75 10.20
N VAL A 342 20.50 -4.39 10.22
CA VAL A 342 19.38 -4.06 9.31
C VAL A 342 18.90 -2.62 9.56
N TYR A 343 18.72 -2.22 10.83
CA TYR A 343 18.33 -0.84 11.15
C TYR A 343 19.40 0.19 10.76
N ARG A 344 20.67 -0.06 11.09
CA ARG A 344 21.78 0.81 10.66
C ARG A 344 21.90 0.93 9.15
N THR A 345 21.59 -0.14 8.44
CA THR A 345 21.57 -0.15 6.98
C THR A 345 20.39 0.68 6.44
N ALA A 346 19.21 0.55 7.03
CA ALA A 346 18.04 1.38 6.69
C ALA A 346 18.31 2.87 6.93
N LEU A 347 18.92 3.22 8.07
CA LEU A 347 19.33 4.60 8.38
C LEU A 347 20.14 5.21 7.24
N LYS A 348 21.18 4.52 6.78
CA LYS A 348 22.04 4.99 5.69
C LYS A 348 21.30 5.07 4.35
N GLN A 349 20.41 4.11 4.07
CA GLN A 349 19.65 4.07 2.83
C GLN A 349 18.65 5.22 2.71
N ASP A 350 18.17 5.73 3.83
CA ASP A 350 17.20 6.83 3.90
C ASP A 350 17.82 8.24 3.83
N THR A 351 19.15 8.37 3.80
CA THR A 351 19.80 9.68 3.81
C THR A 351 20.20 10.21 2.44
N MET A 352 20.34 9.33 1.44
CA MET A 352 20.96 9.66 0.14
C MET A 352 22.34 10.34 0.27
N GLY A 353 23.11 10.00 1.31
CA GLY A 353 24.40 10.63 1.61
C GLY A 353 24.32 11.85 2.54
N GLY A 354 23.12 12.27 2.93
CA GLY A 354 22.88 13.22 4.01
C GLY A 354 23.04 12.61 5.42
N PRO A 355 22.70 13.38 6.47
CA PRO A 355 22.75 12.91 7.85
C PRO A 355 21.68 11.84 8.14
N GLU A 356 22.02 10.91 9.04
CA GLU A 356 21.10 9.90 9.56
C GLU A 356 19.96 10.54 10.36
N ASP A 357 18.77 9.95 10.24
CA ASP A 357 17.53 10.49 10.80
C ASP A 357 16.65 9.35 11.33
N ASP A 358 16.75 9.09 12.65
CA ASP A 358 15.98 8.06 13.33
C ASP A 358 14.47 8.28 13.19
N PHE A 359 14.01 9.54 13.15
CA PHE A 359 12.59 9.84 13.04
C PHE A 359 12.06 9.39 11.68
N TYR A 360 12.77 9.77 10.61
CA TYR A 360 12.40 9.39 9.26
C TYR A 360 12.49 7.86 9.05
N THR A 361 13.60 7.23 9.42
CA THR A 361 13.80 5.78 9.19
C THR A 361 12.82 4.93 10.01
N THR A 362 12.54 5.29 11.26
CA THR A 362 11.53 4.58 12.07
C THR A 362 10.15 4.68 11.41
N THR A 363 9.79 5.86 10.89
CA THR A 363 8.53 6.07 10.17
C THR A 363 8.46 5.21 8.91
N GLN A 364 9.52 5.18 8.11
CA GLN A 364 9.57 4.37 6.88
C GLN A 364 9.44 2.88 7.19
N LEU A 365 10.17 2.36 8.19
CA LEU A 365 10.07 0.95 8.57
C LEU A 365 8.68 0.58 9.10
N ALA A 366 8.08 1.44 9.93
CA ALA A 366 6.71 1.23 10.42
C ALA A 366 5.70 1.21 9.26
N TRP A 367 5.78 2.16 8.33
CA TRP A 367 4.95 2.20 7.13
C TRP A 367 5.15 0.98 6.23
N ALA A 368 6.38 0.55 6.03
CA ALA A 368 6.72 -0.60 5.22
C ALA A 368 6.14 -1.90 5.81
N CYS A 369 6.21 -2.06 7.14
CA CYS A 369 5.62 -3.19 7.86
C CYS A 369 4.08 -3.16 7.80
N GLN A 370 3.45 -2.00 8.03
CA GLN A 370 1.99 -1.84 7.90
C GLN A 370 1.51 -2.17 6.49
N PHE A 371 2.25 -1.71 5.46
CA PHE A 371 1.94 -2.04 4.08
C PHE A 371 2.07 -3.53 3.80
N LYS A 372 3.13 -4.18 4.30
CA LYS A 372 3.35 -5.63 4.16
C LYS A 372 2.21 -6.43 4.79
N GLU A 373 1.80 -6.09 6.01
CA GLU A 373 0.69 -6.75 6.71
C GLU A 373 -0.61 -6.57 5.93
N TRP A 374 -0.91 -5.35 5.49
CA TRP A 374 -2.07 -5.08 4.64
C TRP A 374 -2.02 -5.89 3.33
N LEU A 375 -0.86 -5.92 2.66
CA LEU A 375 -0.63 -6.67 1.44
C LEU A 375 -0.88 -8.16 1.66
N ASP A 376 -0.36 -8.74 2.75
CA ASP A 376 -0.58 -10.15 3.10
C ASP A 376 -2.05 -10.45 3.39
N ASN A 377 -2.79 -9.49 3.97
CA ASN A 377 -4.21 -9.64 4.27
C ASN A 377 -5.09 -9.64 3.00
N ILE A 378 -4.73 -8.84 1.98
CA ILE A 378 -5.50 -8.75 0.74
C ILE A 378 -5.04 -9.72 -0.35
N THR A 379 -3.78 -10.19 -0.30
CA THR A 379 -3.18 -11.06 -1.33
C THR A 379 -4.03 -12.30 -1.66
N PRO A 380 -4.63 -13.01 -0.68
CA PRO A 380 -5.50 -14.16 -0.97
C PRO A 380 -6.65 -13.83 -1.92
N TYR A 381 -7.11 -12.57 -1.95
CA TYR A 381 -8.25 -12.13 -2.75
C TYR A 381 -7.84 -11.51 -4.09
N ILE A 382 -6.61 -10.97 -4.19
CA ILE A 382 -6.19 -10.09 -5.29
C ILE A 382 -5.12 -10.72 -6.19
N SER A 383 -4.45 -11.80 -5.76
CA SER A 383 -3.36 -12.45 -6.51
C SER A 383 -3.67 -12.70 -7.99
N ASN A 384 -4.91 -13.09 -8.30
CA ASN A 384 -5.37 -13.40 -9.66
C ASN A 384 -5.46 -12.17 -10.58
N PHE A 385 -5.60 -10.96 -10.03
CA PHE A 385 -5.68 -9.72 -10.82
C PHE A 385 -4.32 -9.15 -11.19
N ALA A 386 -3.29 -9.43 -10.39
CA ALA A 386 -1.94 -8.92 -10.62
C ALA A 386 -1.15 -9.76 -11.65
N GLY A 387 -1.72 -10.87 -12.14
CA GLY A 387 -1.03 -11.82 -13.02
C GLY A 387 0.04 -12.61 -12.27
N LEU A 388 -0.19 -12.86 -10.97
CA LEU A 388 0.76 -13.52 -10.05
C LEU A 388 0.53 -15.03 -9.93
N MET A 389 -0.21 -15.63 -10.86
CA MET A 389 -0.33 -17.08 -11.05
C MET A 389 0.16 -17.49 -12.43
#